data_AF-A0A4Q6FHE0-F1
#
_entry.id   AF-A0A4Q6FHE0-F1
#
_cell.length_a   1.000
_cell.length_b   1.000
_cell.length_c   1.000
_cell.angle_alpha   90.00
_cell.angle_beta   90.00
_cell.angle_gamma   90.00
#
_symmetry.space_group_name_H-M   'P 1'
#
loop_
_entity.id
_entity.type
_entity.pdbx_description
1 polymer ?
#
loop_
_entity_poly.entity_id
_entity_poly.type
_entity_poly.pdbx_seq_one_letter_code
_entity_poly.pdbx_strand_id
1 'polypeptide(L)'
;MRWVIASVLMISILIFISQNKVQKMAAQKAEPTALPTTLKTPDDGTPEAKVAEITKELEESKPLLKVKEDVRAEVAKDPHGTSSALMKAGETVGQVAELEAAHPERKAEFQAYYKECFESSEMATVTRVQCFRRYVSSRQLSREETDKILESLPRPVQSLYRRAAATR
;
A
#
# COMPACT_ATOMS: atom_id res chain seq x y z
N MET A 1 51.92 8.15 -29.66
CA MET A 1 50.92 9.22 -29.89
C MET A 1 49.79 8.70 -30.79
N ARG A 2 48.92 7.82 -30.28
CA ARG A 2 47.84 7.16 -31.08
C ARG A 2 46.54 6.96 -30.29
N TRP A 3 46.34 7.70 -29.20
CA TRP A 3 45.21 7.51 -28.26
C TRP A 3 44.43 8.80 -27.97
N VAL A 4 44.56 9.84 -28.80
CA VAL A 4 43.86 11.13 -28.59
C VAL A 4 42.78 11.41 -29.65
N ILE A 5 42.70 10.62 -30.72
CA ILE A 5 41.78 10.89 -31.83
C ILE A 5 40.37 10.29 -31.59
N ALA A 6 40.25 9.29 -30.71
CA ALA A 6 38.97 8.60 -30.49
C ALA A 6 37.96 9.38 -29.61
N SER A 7 38.42 10.31 -28.76
CA SER A 7 37.54 11.01 -27.80
C SER A 7 36.78 12.20 -28.39
N VAL A 8 37.21 12.75 -29.54
CA VAL A 8 36.57 13.94 -30.14
C VAL A 8 35.36 13.56 -31.01
N LEU A 9 35.30 12.32 -31.53
CA LEU A 9 34.23 11.88 -32.41
C LEU A 9 32.91 11.51 -31.69
N MET A 10 32.97 11.12 -30.41
CA MET A 10 31.77 10.74 -29.64
C MET A 10 31.00 11.93 -29.05
N ILE A 11 31.64 13.08 -28.87
CA ILE A 11 30.98 14.29 -28.34
C ILE A 11 30.11 14.97 -29.40
N SER A 12 30.47 14.86 -30.68
CA SER A 12 29.73 15.51 -31.79
C SER A 12 28.40 14.84 -32.14
N ILE A 13 28.21 13.55 -31.81
CA ILE A 13 26.97 12.82 -32.10
C ILE A 13 25.83 13.19 -31.13
N LEU A 14 26.17 13.54 -29.89
CA LEU A 14 25.17 13.89 -28.86
C LEU A 14 24.53 15.27 -29.08
N ILE A 15 25.20 16.18 -29.80
CA ILE A 15 24.65 17.52 -30.10
C ILE A 15 23.60 17.46 -31.23
N PHE A 16 23.70 16.50 -32.15
CA PHE A 16 22.82 16.42 -33.32
C PHE A 16 21.42 15.85 -33.00
N ILE A 17 21.29 14.99 -31.99
CA ILE A 17 20.01 14.38 -31.60
C ILE A 17 19.10 15.38 -30.86
N SER A 18 19.68 16.38 -30.19
CA SER A 18 18.94 17.39 -29.41
C SER A 18 18.20 18.42 -30.28
N GLN A 19 18.63 18.66 -31.51
CA GLN A 19 18.04 19.71 -32.37
C GLN A 19 16.87 19.19 -33.22
N ASN A 20 16.73 17.88 -33.40
CA ASN A 20 15.71 17.30 -34.29
C ASN A 20 14.31 17.18 -33.66
N LYS A 21 14.18 17.43 -32.35
CA LYS A 21 12.90 17.33 -31.62
C LYS A 21 12.14 18.66 -31.53
N VAL A 22 12.80 19.80 -31.79
CA VAL A 22 12.23 21.14 -31.60
C VAL A 22 11.50 21.66 -32.86
N GLN A 23 11.79 21.12 -34.05
CA GLN A 23 11.17 21.61 -35.29
C GLN A 23 9.83 20.97 -35.68
N LYS A 24 9.31 19.98 -34.94
CA LYS A 24 7.98 19.41 -35.21
C LYS A 24 6.81 20.20 -34.61
N MET A 25 7.05 21.36 -33.98
CA MET A 25 5.99 22.17 -33.35
C MET A 25 5.59 23.44 -34.12
N ALA A 26 6.04 23.65 -35.35
CA ALA A 26 5.82 24.93 -36.06
C ALA A 26 5.12 24.82 -37.42
N ALA A 27 4.26 23.82 -37.64
CA ALA A 27 3.43 23.78 -38.85
C ALA A 27 2.13 23.00 -38.62
N GLN A 28 1.10 23.69 -38.15
CA GLN A 28 -0.29 23.52 -38.63
C GLN A 28 -1.18 24.56 -37.96
N LYS A 29 -1.41 25.66 -38.68
CA LYS A 29 -2.53 26.58 -38.46
C LYS A 29 -3.39 26.52 -39.72
N ALA A 30 -4.55 25.87 -39.63
CA ALA A 30 -5.70 26.06 -40.50
C ALA A 30 -6.93 25.35 -39.88
N GLU A 31 -7.80 26.13 -39.25
CA GLU A 31 -9.23 25.82 -39.14
C GLU A 31 -9.93 26.10 -40.49
N PRO A 32 -11.22 25.75 -40.74
CA PRO A 32 -12.25 25.21 -39.82
C PRO A 32 -13.03 23.99 -40.38
N THR A 33 -13.80 23.27 -39.54
CA THR A 33 -15.16 22.71 -39.81
C THR A 33 -15.59 21.72 -38.72
N ALA A 34 -16.58 22.14 -37.92
CA ALA A 34 -17.70 21.44 -37.26
C ALA A 34 -17.61 20.00 -36.65
N LEU A 35 -18.20 19.93 -35.44
CA LEU A 35 -18.83 18.81 -34.69
C LEU A 35 -17.99 18.04 -33.63
N PRO A 36 -18.64 17.59 -32.54
CA PRO A 36 -18.16 17.78 -31.18
C PRO A 36 -17.53 16.49 -30.66
N THR A 37 -16.26 16.56 -30.28
CA THR A 37 -15.67 15.53 -29.45
C THR A 37 -15.40 16.17 -28.11
N THR A 38 -16.36 16.02 -27.21
CA THR A 38 -16.09 16.03 -25.78
C THR A 38 -14.98 15.01 -25.54
N LEU A 39 -13.74 15.48 -25.54
CA LEU A 39 -12.63 14.83 -24.88
C LEU A 39 -13.04 14.72 -23.42
N LYS A 40 -13.73 13.64 -23.07
CA LYS A 40 -13.74 13.11 -21.72
C LYS A 40 -12.30 12.72 -21.44
N THR A 41 -11.54 13.65 -20.90
CA THR A 41 -10.45 13.32 -19.98
C THR A 41 -11.02 12.26 -19.03
N PRO A 42 -10.33 11.14 -18.78
CA PRO A 42 -10.64 10.32 -17.61
C PRO A 42 -10.63 11.29 -16.43
N ASP A 43 -11.81 11.47 -15.85
CA ASP A 43 -11.99 12.27 -14.65
C ASP A 43 -11.33 11.46 -13.53
N ASP A 44 -10.00 11.52 -13.49
CA ASP A 44 -9.21 11.20 -12.33
C ASP A 44 -9.69 12.18 -11.28
N GLY A 45 -10.76 11.81 -10.57
CA GLY A 45 -11.51 12.69 -9.69
C GLY A 45 -10.59 13.51 -8.81
N THR A 46 -11.06 14.69 -8.44
CA THR A 46 -10.33 15.65 -7.61
C THR A 46 -9.60 14.95 -6.45
N PRO A 47 -8.40 15.42 -6.06
CA PRO A 47 -7.66 14.84 -4.94
C PRO A 47 -8.52 14.65 -3.68
N GLU A 48 -9.50 15.54 -3.44
CA GLU A 48 -10.45 15.39 -2.34
C GLU A 48 -11.40 14.18 -2.48
N ALA A 49 -11.80 13.81 -3.69
CA ALA A 49 -12.66 12.65 -3.96
C ALA A 49 -11.93 11.32 -3.72
N LYS A 50 -10.69 11.20 -4.21
CA LYS A 50 -9.81 10.03 -3.94
C LYS A 50 -9.51 9.92 -2.44
N VAL A 51 -9.41 11.05 -1.74
CA VAL A 51 -9.21 11.07 -0.28
C VAL A 51 -10.40 10.49 0.48
N ALA A 52 -11.61 10.87 0.09
CA ALA A 52 -12.84 10.37 0.69
C ALA A 52 -13.03 8.86 0.43
N GLU A 53 -12.63 8.38 -0.75
CA GLU A 53 -12.71 6.97 -1.13
C GLU A 53 -11.81 6.08 -0.27
N ILE A 54 -10.52 6.42 -0.12
CA ILE A 54 -9.59 5.64 0.72
C ILE A 54 -10.07 5.60 2.18
N THR A 55 -10.52 6.75 2.70
CA THR A 55 -11.02 6.82 4.08
C THR A 55 -12.24 5.92 4.26
N LYS A 56 -13.14 5.93 3.28
CA LYS A 56 -14.32 5.05 3.26
C LYS A 56 -13.92 3.58 3.21
N GLU A 57 -12.99 3.19 2.34
CA GLU A 57 -12.50 1.81 2.24
C GLU A 57 -11.90 1.33 3.58
N LEU A 58 -11.11 2.18 4.24
CA LEU A 58 -10.56 1.86 5.56
C LEU A 58 -11.67 1.64 6.59
N GLU A 59 -12.67 2.53 6.67
CA GLU A 59 -13.78 2.36 7.61
C GLU A 59 -14.66 1.13 7.29
N GLU A 60 -14.89 0.82 6.01
CA GLU A 60 -15.64 -0.36 5.57
C GLU A 60 -14.89 -1.68 5.88
N SER A 61 -13.55 -1.63 5.91
CA SER A 61 -12.72 -2.79 6.22
C SER A 61 -12.68 -3.15 7.71
N LYS A 62 -12.83 -2.18 8.62
CA LYS A 62 -12.77 -2.39 10.07
C LYS A 62 -13.72 -3.48 10.60
N PRO A 63 -15.03 -3.49 10.27
CA PRO A 63 -15.92 -4.53 10.78
C PRO A 63 -15.53 -5.93 10.28
N LEU A 64 -14.91 -6.05 9.10
CA LEU A 64 -14.46 -7.33 8.54
C LEU A 64 -13.30 -7.96 9.34
N LEU A 65 -12.59 -7.17 10.14
CA LEU A 65 -11.50 -7.67 10.98
C LEU A 65 -11.98 -8.15 12.36
N LYS A 66 -13.17 -7.72 12.81
CA LYS A 66 -13.74 -8.00 14.15
C LYS A 66 -14.32 -9.41 14.25
N VAL A 67 -13.51 -10.41 13.90
CA VAL A 67 -13.96 -11.80 13.67
C VAL A 67 -13.80 -12.71 14.88
N LYS A 68 -13.40 -12.21 16.05
CA LYS A 68 -13.02 -13.07 17.20
C LYS A 68 -14.11 -14.06 17.61
N GLU A 69 -15.37 -13.61 17.69
CA GLU A 69 -16.47 -14.50 18.09
C GLU A 69 -16.86 -15.46 16.97
N ASP A 70 -16.80 -15.04 15.70
CA ASP A 70 -17.02 -15.93 14.55
C ASP A 70 -15.98 -17.04 14.48
N VAL A 71 -14.70 -16.70 14.64
CA VAL A 71 -13.60 -17.67 14.72
C VAL A 71 -13.83 -18.66 15.86
N ARG A 72 -14.26 -18.17 17.03
CA ARG A 72 -14.56 -19.04 18.18
C ARG A 72 -15.71 -20.00 17.88
N ALA A 73 -16.77 -19.52 17.23
CA ALA A 73 -17.92 -20.34 16.85
C ALA A 73 -17.57 -21.38 15.79
N GLU A 74 -16.72 -21.05 14.82
CA GLU A 74 -16.24 -21.98 13.79
C GLU A 74 -15.33 -23.07 14.39
N VAL A 75 -14.34 -22.68 15.20
CA VAL A 75 -13.42 -23.62 15.86
C VAL A 75 -14.15 -24.56 16.82
N ALA A 76 -15.23 -24.10 17.47
CA ALA A 76 -16.06 -24.96 18.31
C ALA A 76 -16.81 -26.05 17.51
N LYS A 77 -17.11 -25.79 16.22
CA LYS A 77 -17.76 -26.75 15.32
C LYS A 77 -16.76 -27.69 14.67
N ASP A 78 -15.63 -27.15 14.23
CA ASP A 78 -14.53 -27.90 13.62
C ASP A 78 -13.18 -27.33 14.08
N PRO A 79 -12.56 -27.93 15.11
CA PRO A 79 -11.31 -27.43 15.67
C PRO A 79 -10.08 -27.70 14.78
N HIS A 80 -10.22 -28.56 13.78
CA HIS A 80 -9.15 -28.88 12.83
C HIS A 80 -9.32 -28.15 11.48
N GLY A 81 -10.50 -27.57 11.25
CA GLY A 81 -10.79 -26.72 10.11
C GLY A 81 -10.09 -25.36 10.18
N THR A 82 -9.85 -24.78 9.01
CA THR A 82 -9.40 -23.39 8.91
C THR A 82 -10.61 -22.48 9.00
N SER A 83 -10.57 -21.51 9.92
CA SER A 83 -11.66 -20.54 10.07
C SER A 83 -11.79 -19.65 8.82
N SER A 84 -13.00 -19.60 8.25
CA SER A 84 -13.31 -18.78 7.08
C SER A 84 -13.26 -17.29 7.41
N ALA A 85 -13.77 -16.93 8.59
CA ALA A 85 -13.71 -15.58 9.11
C ALA A 85 -12.26 -15.11 9.30
N LEU A 86 -11.38 -15.99 9.78
CA LEU A 86 -9.97 -15.67 9.93
C LEU A 86 -9.26 -15.47 8.58
N MET A 87 -9.56 -16.31 7.58
CA MET A 87 -9.03 -16.17 6.23
C MET A 87 -9.41 -14.82 5.62
N LYS A 88 -10.71 -14.48 5.67
CA LYS A 88 -11.21 -13.21 5.16
C LYS A 88 -10.58 -12.01 5.85
N ALA A 89 -10.42 -12.05 7.18
CA ALA A 89 -9.73 -10.99 7.91
C ALA A 89 -8.27 -10.84 7.45
N GLY A 90 -7.58 -11.94 7.17
CA GLY A 90 -6.23 -11.92 6.62
C GLY A 90 -6.17 -11.30 5.22
N GLU A 91 -7.11 -11.65 4.35
CA GLU A 91 -7.26 -11.05 3.01
C GLU A 91 -7.48 -9.54 3.10
N THR A 92 -8.36 -9.08 3.99
CA THR A 92 -8.62 -7.66 4.21
C THR A 92 -7.36 -6.91 4.68
N VAL A 93 -6.57 -7.47 5.60
CA VAL A 93 -5.28 -6.86 5.99
C VAL A 93 -4.30 -6.81 4.80
N GLY A 94 -4.35 -7.80 3.90
CA GLY A 94 -3.60 -7.81 2.65
C GLY A 94 -4.02 -6.67 1.72
N GLN A 95 -5.31 -6.53 1.45
CA GLN A 95 -5.89 -5.48 0.60
C GLN A 95 -5.55 -4.08 1.10
N VAL A 96 -5.67 -3.82 2.41
CA VAL A 96 -5.29 -2.52 2.98
C VAL A 96 -3.80 -2.23 2.79
N ALA A 97 -2.94 -3.25 2.82
CA ALA A 97 -1.52 -3.05 2.58
C ALA A 97 -1.19 -2.78 1.10
N GLU A 98 -1.97 -3.33 0.16
CA GLU A 98 -1.87 -2.98 -1.26
C GLU A 98 -2.33 -1.54 -1.48
N LEU A 99 -3.40 -1.12 -0.82
CA LEU A 99 -3.89 0.26 -0.85
C LEU A 99 -2.86 1.24 -0.27
N GLU A 100 -2.19 0.88 0.83
CA GLU A 100 -1.08 1.67 1.40
C GLU A 100 0.08 1.85 0.40
N ALA A 101 0.42 0.80 -0.35
CA ALA A 101 1.47 0.87 -1.34
C ALA A 101 1.10 1.75 -2.54
N ALA A 102 -0.18 1.76 -2.92
CA ALA A 102 -0.71 2.62 -3.98
C ALA A 102 -0.81 4.10 -3.56
N HIS A 103 -0.94 4.38 -2.25
CA HIS A 103 -1.20 5.71 -1.69
C HIS A 103 -0.19 6.10 -0.59
N PRO A 104 1.11 6.21 -0.90
CA PRO A 104 2.16 6.53 0.08
C PRO A 104 1.99 7.90 0.73
N GLU A 105 1.31 8.85 0.08
CA GLU A 105 0.99 10.17 0.61
C GLU A 105 0.06 10.13 1.83
N ARG A 106 -0.67 9.02 2.04
CA ARG A 106 -1.63 8.82 3.14
C ARG A 106 -1.09 7.92 4.25
N LYS A 107 0.22 7.69 4.29
CA LYS A 107 0.89 6.75 5.21
C LYS A 107 0.46 6.88 6.69
N ALA A 108 0.22 8.09 7.18
CA ALA A 108 -0.20 8.32 8.56
C ALA A 108 -1.54 7.66 8.91
N GLU A 109 -2.47 7.58 7.95
CA GLU A 109 -3.80 7.01 8.16
C GLU A 109 -3.78 5.49 8.18
N PHE A 110 -3.02 4.88 7.27
CA PHE A 110 -2.75 3.44 7.32
C PHE A 110 -2.07 3.04 8.64
N GLN A 111 -1.13 3.84 9.14
CA GLN A 111 -0.52 3.62 10.44
C GLN A 111 -1.53 3.70 11.58
N ALA A 112 -2.44 4.68 11.56
CA ALA A 112 -3.51 4.79 12.55
C ALA A 112 -4.45 3.58 12.48
N TYR A 113 -4.83 3.16 11.27
CA TYR A 113 -5.66 1.98 11.02
C TYR A 113 -5.02 0.71 11.58
N TYR A 114 -3.75 0.43 11.27
CA TYR A 114 -3.07 -0.75 11.80
C TYR A 114 -2.96 -0.70 13.33
N LYS A 115 -2.74 0.50 13.89
CA LYS A 115 -2.68 0.70 15.32
C LYS A 115 -4.00 0.33 15.99
N GLU A 116 -5.11 0.88 15.51
CA GLU A 116 -6.45 0.53 15.98
C GLU A 116 -6.71 -0.98 15.88
N CYS A 117 -6.34 -1.59 14.75
CA CYS A 117 -6.51 -3.02 14.53
C CYS A 117 -5.75 -3.88 15.55
N PHE A 118 -4.46 -3.62 15.81
CA PHE A 118 -3.70 -4.49 16.72
C PHE A 118 -4.01 -4.23 18.21
N GLU A 119 -4.52 -3.05 18.55
CA GLU A 119 -4.93 -2.70 19.93
C GLU A 119 -6.32 -3.28 20.27
N SER A 120 -7.21 -3.43 19.28
CA SER A 120 -8.58 -3.92 19.49
C SER A 120 -8.64 -5.36 20.04
N SER A 121 -9.46 -5.54 21.08
CA SER A 121 -9.75 -6.84 21.70
C SER A 121 -10.79 -7.68 20.96
N GLU A 122 -11.49 -7.08 19.99
CA GLU A 122 -12.48 -7.72 19.12
C GLU A 122 -11.83 -8.46 17.95
N MET A 123 -10.57 -8.16 17.66
CA MET A 123 -9.80 -8.84 16.62
C MET A 123 -9.24 -10.17 17.14
N ALA A 124 -9.22 -11.18 16.28
CA ALA A 124 -8.55 -12.45 16.57
C ALA A 124 -7.02 -12.24 16.73
N THR A 125 -6.38 -13.08 17.55
CA THR A 125 -4.94 -12.94 17.89
C THR A 125 -4.05 -12.88 16.64
N VAL A 126 -4.33 -13.72 15.63
CA VAL A 126 -3.57 -13.75 14.38
C VAL A 126 -3.74 -12.45 13.60
N THR A 127 -4.96 -11.93 13.47
CA THR A 127 -5.25 -10.65 12.80
C THR A 127 -4.50 -9.49 13.47
N ARG A 128 -4.50 -9.45 14.81
CA ARG A 128 -3.74 -8.44 15.58
C ARG A 128 -2.24 -8.50 15.27
N VAL A 129 -1.67 -9.72 15.19
CA VAL A 129 -0.26 -9.90 14.83
C VAL A 129 0.01 -9.42 13.40
N GLN A 130 -0.87 -9.70 12.45
CA GLN A 130 -0.71 -9.23 11.07
C GLN A 130 -0.74 -7.70 10.99
N CYS A 131 -1.71 -7.05 11.63
CA CYS A 131 -1.78 -5.59 11.72
C CYS A 131 -0.55 -5.00 12.42
N PHE A 132 -0.07 -5.59 13.52
CA PHE A 132 1.12 -5.11 14.20
C PHE A 132 2.38 -5.21 13.32
N ARG A 133 2.54 -6.30 12.55
CA ARG A 133 3.63 -6.43 11.57
C ARG A 133 3.56 -5.34 10.50
N ARG A 134 2.36 -5.03 10.00
CA ARG A 134 2.16 -3.94 9.03
C ARG A 134 2.52 -2.59 9.64
N TYR A 135 2.08 -2.32 10.87
CA TYR A 135 2.45 -1.11 11.60
C TYR A 135 3.97 -0.96 11.76
N VAL A 136 4.65 -2.00 12.24
CA VAL A 136 6.12 -2.03 12.39
C VAL A 136 6.81 -1.74 11.07
N SER A 137 6.38 -2.40 9.99
CA SER A 137 6.94 -2.21 8.65
C SER A 137 6.69 -0.81 8.10
N SER A 138 5.48 -0.29 8.22
CA SER A 138 5.10 1.04 7.72
C SER A 138 5.88 2.13 8.45
N ARG A 139 5.96 2.02 9.78
CA ARG A 139 6.70 2.96 10.65
C ARG A 139 8.22 2.78 10.59
N GLN A 140 8.71 1.67 10.06
CA GLN A 140 10.11 1.27 10.11
C GLN A 140 10.67 1.24 11.55
N LEU A 141 9.89 0.67 12.47
CA LEU A 141 10.30 0.63 13.87
C LEU A 141 11.56 -0.22 14.06
N SER A 142 12.44 0.24 14.93
CA SER A 142 13.55 -0.58 15.42
C SER A 142 13.03 -1.78 16.23
N ARG A 143 13.92 -2.75 16.45
CA ARG A 143 13.61 -3.89 17.32
C ARG A 143 13.23 -3.46 18.73
N GLU A 144 13.93 -2.48 19.29
CA GLU A 144 13.68 -1.97 20.64
C GLU A 144 12.30 -1.29 20.74
N GLU A 145 11.94 -0.44 19.77
CA GLU A 145 10.61 0.19 19.73
C GLU A 145 9.50 -0.84 19.52
N THR A 146 9.75 -1.84 18.67
CA THR A 146 8.83 -2.96 18.45
C THR A 146 8.58 -3.72 19.74
N ASP A 147 9.64 -4.06 20.49
CA ASP A 147 9.53 -4.81 21.74
C ASP A 147 8.77 -3.99 22.80
N LYS A 148 9.01 -2.67 22.91
CA LYS A 148 8.26 -1.78 23.82
C LYS A 148 6.76 -1.79 23.54
N ILE A 149 6.34 -1.70 22.28
CA ILE A 149 4.91 -1.77 21.93
C ILE A 149 4.36 -3.17 22.16
N LEU A 150 5.15 -4.21 21.85
CA LEU A 150 4.73 -5.58 22.01
C LEU A 150 4.45 -5.92 23.48
N GLU A 151 5.21 -5.37 24.42
CA GLU A 151 5.04 -5.56 25.86
C GLU A 151 3.67 -5.10 26.38
N SER A 152 3.05 -4.09 25.75
CA SER A 152 1.69 -3.64 26.13
C SER A 152 0.57 -4.50 25.54
N LEU A 153 0.88 -5.44 24.64
CA LEU A 153 -0.11 -6.33 24.03
C LEU A 153 -0.29 -7.63 24.82
N PRO A 154 -1.44 -8.33 24.70
CA PRO A 154 -1.66 -9.59 25.41
C PRO A 154 -0.62 -10.66 25.07
N ARG A 155 -0.24 -11.48 26.07
CA ARG A 155 0.76 -12.57 25.94
C ARG A 155 0.59 -13.47 24.70
N PRO A 156 -0.63 -13.85 24.28
CA PRO A 156 -0.82 -14.63 23.04
C PRO A 156 -0.31 -13.90 21.79
N VAL A 157 -0.55 -12.59 21.68
CA VAL A 157 -0.08 -11.75 20.57
C VAL A 157 1.44 -11.64 20.61
N GLN A 158 2.02 -11.38 21.79
CA GLN A 158 3.48 -11.32 21.97
C GLN A 158 4.17 -12.60 21.49
N SER A 159 3.68 -13.75 21.97
CA SER A 159 4.27 -15.06 21.70
C SER A 159 4.13 -15.44 20.24
N LEU A 160 2.99 -15.13 19.62
CA LEU A 160 2.78 -15.40 18.21
C LEU A 160 3.64 -14.49 17.31
N TYR A 161 3.74 -13.19 17.62
CA TYR A 161 4.59 -12.26 16.87
C TYR A 161 6.07 -12.69 16.90
N ARG A 162 6.61 -12.99 18.09
CA ARG A 162 8.01 -13.41 18.24
C ARG A 162 8.31 -14.70 17.48
N ARG A 163 7.40 -15.69 17.52
CA ARG A 163 7.53 -16.93 16.74
C ARG A 163 7.56 -16.65 15.24
N ALA A 164 6.64 -15.82 14.74
CA ALA A 164 6.57 -15.48 13.32
C ALA A 164 7.76 -14.64 12.83
N ALA A 165 8.44 -13.91 13.74
CA ALA A 165 9.67 -13.17 13.44
C ALA A 165 10.91 -14.07 13.40
N ALA A 166 10.94 -15.15 14.19
CA ALA A 166 12.08 -16.07 14.26
C ALA A 166 12.19 -17.03 13.07
N THR A 167 11.16 -17.13 12.21
CA THR A 167 11.14 -18.00 11.02
C THR A 167 11.70 -17.32 9.76
N ARG A 168 12.35 -16.16 9.89
CA ARG A 168 12.99 -15.41 8.80
C ARG A 168 14.48 -15.34 9.03
#